data_AF-A0A4R5U9Z5-F1
#
_entry.id   AF-A0A4R5U9Z5-F1
#
_cell.length_a   1.000
_cell.length_b   1.000
_cell.length_c   1.000
_cell.angle_alpha   90.00
_cell.angle_beta   90.00
_cell.angle_gamma   90.00
#
_symmetry.space_group_name_H-M   'P 1'
#
loop_
_entity.id
_entity.type
_entity.pdbx_description
1 polymer ?
#
loop_
_entity_poly.entity_id
_entity_poly.type
_entity_poly.pdbx_seq_one_letter_code
_entity_poly.pdbx_strand_id
1 'polypeptide(L)' 'MTTSRHEVLIGAMVRLCRDKYPDLEWSDVEPVMRRIWTAAGYAPRWDRVRDLACRLWCRAACGSRGQPVVTAPLSLAVH' A
#
# COMPACT_ATOMS: atom_id res chain seq x y z
N MET A 1 -7.05 16.53 -10.45
CA MET A 1 -7.36 15.97 -9.12
C MET A 1 -6.19 16.27 -8.20
N THR A 2 -6.33 17.17 -7.24
CA THR A 2 -5.29 17.46 -6.25
C THR A 2 -5.33 16.40 -5.17
N THR A 3 -4.39 15.46 -5.19
CA THR A 3 -4.19 14.47 -4.13
C THR A 3 -3.86 15.19 -2.83
N SER A 4 -4.59 14.91 -1.76
CA SER A 4 -4.36 15.61 -0.48
C SER A 4 -3.06 15.12 0.16
N ARG A 5 -2.35 15.99 0.89
CA ARG A 5 -1.05 15.66 1.54
C ARG A 5 -1.12 14.40 2.41
N HIS A 6 -2.26 14.17 3.08
CA HIS A 6 -2.48 12.97 3.88
C HIS A 6 -2.59 11.69 3.03
N GLU A 7 -3.16 11.74 1.84
CA GLU A 7 -3.27 10.58 0.95
C GLU A 7 -1.90 10.08 0.49
N VAL A 8 -0.99 11.01 0.17
CA VAL A 8 0.40 10.70 -0.22
C VAL A 8 1.11 9.99 0.93
N LEU A 9 0.97 10.52 2.15
CA LEU A 9 1.61 9.96 3.33
C LEU A 9 1.07 8.57 3.68
N ILE A 10 -0.24 8.38 3.67
CA ILE A 10 -0.87 7.09 3.92
C ILE A 10 -0.41 6.07 2.86
N GLY A 11 -0.34 6.50 1.59
CA GLY A 11 0.20 5.67 0.52
C GLY A 11 1.64 5.23 0.77
N ALA A 12 2.50 6.13 1.26
CA ALA A 12 3.88 5.79 1.62
C ALA A 12 3.95 4.80 2.79
N MET A 13 3.14 5.01 3.83
CA MET A 13 3.05 4.09 4.97
C MET A 13 2.61 2.70 4.55
N VAL A 14 1.56 2.59 3.72
CA VAL A 14 1.06 1.32 3.19
C VAL A 14 2.15 0.58 2.41
N ARG A 15 2.88 1.28 1.53
CA ARG A 15 3.97 0.67 0.74
C ARG A 15 5.08 0.14 1.63
N LEU A 16 5.51 0.92 2.61
CA LEU A 16 6.57 0.51 3.55
C LEU A 16 6.14 -0.70 4.39
N CYS A 17 4.89 -0.72 4.87
CA CYS A 17 4.36 -1.85 5.61
C CYS A 17 4.23 -3.10 4.72
N ARG A 18 3.79 -2.97 3.46
CA ARG A 18 3.69 -4.10 2.52
C ARG A 18 5.03 -4.69 2.11
N ASP A 19 6.03 -3.84 1.91
CA ASP A 19 7.40 -4.26 1.56
C ASP A 19 8.02 -5.11 2.68
N LYS A 20 7.86 -4.68 3.94
CA LYS A 20 8.42 -5.39 5.09
C LYS A 20 7.58 -6.57 5.56
N TYR A 21 6.26 -6.51 5.34
CA TYR A 21 5.30 -7.47 5.89
C TYR A 21 4.22 -7.82 4.85
N PRO A 22 4.57 -8.57 3.80
CA PRO A 22 3.64 -8.88 2.70
C PRO A 22 2.48 -9.77 3.15
N ASP A 23 2.73 -10.68 4.10
CA ASP A 23 1.79 -11.72 4.55
C ASP A 23 0.84 -11.27 5.66
N LEU A 24 1.03 -10.06 6.21
CA LEU A 24 0.16 -9.55 7.25
C LEU A 24 -1.19 -9.11 6.67
N GLU A 25 -2.22 -9.23 7.50
CA GLU A 25 -3.54 -8.74 7.19
C GLU A 25 -3.72 -7.30 7.68
N TRP A 26 -4.78 -6.65 7.20
CA TRP A 26 -5.10 -5.27 7.61
C TRP A 26 -5.22 -5.15 9.14
N SER A 27 -5.82 -6.16 9.80
CA SER A 27 -6.00 -6.21 11.25
C SER A 27 -4.68 -6.15 12.03
N ASP A 28 -3.61 -6.69 11.46
CA ASP A 28 -2.30 -6.73 12.12
C ASP A 28 -1.55 -5.40 11.94
N VAL A 29 -1.74 -4.74 10.80
CA VAL A 29 -1.00 -3.53 10.41
C VAL A 29 -1.71 -2.24 10.81
N GLU A 30 -3.04 -2.23 10.90
CA GLU A 30 -3.84 -1.06 11.30
C GLU A 30 -3.35 -0.43 12.62
N PRO A 31 -3.07 -1.19 13.70
CA PRO A 31 -2.65 -0.59 14.97
C PRO A 31 -1.29 0.10 14.85
N VAL A 32 -0.40 -0.42 14.00
CA VAL A 32 0.93 0.14 13.76
C VAL A 32 0.82 1.44 12.99
N MET A 33 0.05 1.44 11.88
CA MET A 33 -0.19 2.65 11.10
C MET A 33 -0.88 3.74 11.93
N ARG A 34 -1.86 3.39 12.75
CA ARG A 34 -2.54 4.32 13.68
C ARG A 34 -1.56 4.96 14.65
N ARG A 35 -0.66 4.18 15.25
CA ARG A 35 0.36 4.69 16.18
C ARG A 35 1.29 5.68 15.49
N ILE A 36 1.79 5.35 14.30
CA ILE A 36 2.66 6.24 13.51
C ILE A 36 1.93 7.54 13.17
N TRP A 37 0.69 7.44 12.68
CA TRP A 37 -0.13 8.60 12.31
C TRP A 37 -0.39 9.53 13.49
N THR A 38 -0.74 8.94 14.64
CA THR A 38 -1.06 9.67 15.87
C THR A 38 0.17 10.34 16.46
N ALA A 39 1.31 9.62 16.52
CA ALA A 39 2.55 10.13 17.08
C ALA A 39 3.12 11.30 16.26
N ALA A 40 2.93 11.28 14.95
CA ALA A 40 3.38 12.35 14.07
C ALA A 40 2.46 13.60 14.08
N GLY A 41 1.35 13.57 14.84
CA GLY A 41 0.50 14.73 15.06
C GLY A 41 -0.24 15.22 13.81
N TYR A 42 -0.48 14.34 12.83
CA TYR A 42 -1.14 14.74 11.59
C TYR A 42 -2.63 15.05 11.79
N ALA A 43 -3.07 16.17 11.21
CA ALA A 43 -4.49 16.42 10.93
C ALA A 43 -4.80 15.93 9.51
N PRO A 44 -5.89 15.18 9.27
CA PRO A 44 -6.98 14.82 10.19
C PRO A 44 -6.68 13.61 11.11
N ARG A 45 -7.54 13.40 12.12
CA ARG A 45 -7.50 12.23 13.02
C ARG A 45 -7.51 10.91 12.26
N TRP A 46 -6.88 9.88 12.82
CA TRP A 46 -6.81 8.54 12.22
C TRP A 46 -8.18 8.01 11.75
N ASP A 47 -9.24 8.18 12.55
CA ASP A 47 -10.58 7.70 12.20
C ASP A 47 -11.12 8.26 10.86
N ARG A 48 -10.68 9.46 10.46
CA ARG A 48 -11.07 10.08 9.18
C ARG A 48 -10.31 9.50 7.99
N VAL A 49 -9.15 8.90 8.22
CA VAL A 49 -8.27 8.39 7.16
C VAL A 49 -8.11 6.87 7.17
N ARG A 50 -8.60 6.19 8.20
CA ARG A 50 -8.55 4.74 8.36
C ARG A 50 -9.12 4.01 7.14
N ASP A 51 -10.28 4.44 6.67
CA ASP A 51 -10.94 3.79 5.52
C ASP A 51 -10.13 3.97 4.22
N LEU A 52 -9.48 5.12 4.05
CA LEU A 52 -8.56 5.36 2.94
C LEU A 52 -7.32 4.46 3.05
N ALA A 53 -6.72 4.36 4.24
CA ALA A 53 -5.58 3.49 4.51
C ALA A 53 -5.90 2.02 4.23
N CYS A 54 -7.07 1.54 4.68
CA CYS A 54 -7.57 0.21 4.40
C CYS A 54 -7.74 -0.05 2.89
N ARG A 55 -8.37 0.87 2.16
CA ARG A 55 -8.52 0.76 0.70
C ARG A 55 -7.18 0.67 -0.02
N LEU A 56 -6.21 1.49 0.37
CA LEU A 56 -4.87 1.48 -0.21
C LEU A 56 -4.13 0.18 0.12
N TRP A 57 -4.27 -0.34 1.34
CA TRP A 57 -3.71 -1.62 1.77
C TRP A 57 -4.26 -2.80 0.99
N CYS A 58 -5.58 -2.87 0.80
CA CYS A 58 -6.23 -3.93 0.03
C CYS A 58 -5.87 -3.84 -1.46
N ARG A 59 -5.81 -2.63 -2.02
CA ARG A 59 -5.38 -2.41 -3.40
C ARG A 59 -3.95 -2.89 -3.64
N ALA A 60 -3.04 -2.64 -2.69
CA ALA A 60 -1.68 -3.14 -2.76
C ALA A 60 -1.61 -4.67 -2.74
N ALA A 61 -2.44 -5.35 -1.92
CA ALA A 61 -2.54 -6.81 -1.92
C ALA A 61 -3.01 -7.39 -3.27
N CYS A 62 -4.02 -6.77 -3.89
CA CYS A 62 -4.53 -7.22 -5.19
C CYS A 62 -3.50 -7.02 -6.31
N GLY A 63 -2.71 -5.94 -6.26
CA GLY A 63 -1.64 -5.68 -7.22
C GLY A 63 -0.49 -6.69 -7.14
N SER A 64 -0.19 -7.21 -5.94
CA SER A 64 0.87 -8.20 -5.74
C SER A 64 0.52 -9.62 -6.22
N ARG A 65 -0.76 -9.96 -6.36
CA ARG A 65 -1.22 -11.27 -6.88
C ARG A 65 -1.43 -11.30 -8.41
N GLY A 66 -1.20 -10.19 -9.11
CA GLY A 66 -1.75 -9.96 -10.45
C GLY A 66 -0.76 -9.65 -11.57
N GLN A 67 0.56 -9.78 -11.39
CA GLN A 67 1.46 -9.84 -12.54
C GLN A 67 1.83 -11.30 -12.79
N PRO A 68 1.17 -11.99 -13.75
CA PRO A 68 1.89 -13.03 -14.45
C PRO A 68 3.14 -12.36 -15.03
N VAL A 69 4.32 -12.75 -14.54
CA VAL A 69 5.56 -12.55 -15.28
C VAL A 69 5.33 -13.22 -16.62
N VAL A 70 4.90 -12.45 -17.60
CA VAL A 70 4.96 -12.87 -18.99
C VAL A 70 6.44 -12.78 -19.34
N THR A 71 7.20 -13.78 -18.92
CA THR A 71 8.45 -14.14 -19.57
C THR A 71 8.08 -14.58 -20.98
N ALA A 72 7.94 -13.61 -21.88
CA ALA A 72 7.92 -13.90 -23.30
C ALA A 72 9.25 -14.59 -23.63
N PRO A 73 9.26 -15.84 -24.12
CA PRO A 73 10.47 -16.40 -24.67
C PRO A 73 10.79 -15.60 -25.94
N LEU A 74 11.94 -14.91 -25.93
CA LEU A 74 12.57 -14.40 -27.14
C LEU A 74 12.79 -15.59 -28.08
N SER A 75 11.85 -15.80 -28.99
CA SER A 75 12.02 -16.74 -30.09
C SER A 75 13.12 -16.20 -30.98
N LEU A 76 14.26 -16.88 -30.93
CA LEU A 76 15.36 -16.79 -31.88
C LEU A 76 14.80 -16.98 -33.30
N ALA A 77 14.66 -15.89 -34.05
CA ALA A 77 14.50 -15.95 -35.49
C ALA A 77 15.90 -15.82 -36.11
N VAL A 78 16.47 -16.97 -36.46
CA VAL A 78 17.59 -17.09 -37.40
C VAL A 78 17.07 -16.68 -38.77
N HIS A 79 17.66 -15.64 -39.36
CA HIS A 79 17.80 -15.50 -40.81
C HIS A 79 19.18 -14.97 -41.14
#